data_AF-A0A061AKW2-F1
#
_entry.id   AF-A0A061AKW2-F1
#
_cell.length_a   1.000
_cell.length_b   1.000
_cell.length_c   1.000
_cell.angle_alpha   90.00
_cell.angle_beta   90.00
_cell.angle_gamma   90.00
#
_symmetry.space_group_name_H-M   'P 1'
#
loop_
_entity.id
_entity.type
_entity.pdbx_description
1 polymer ?
#
loop_
_entity_poly.entity_id
_entity_poly.type
_entity_poly.pdbx_seq_one_letter_code
_entity_poly.pdbx_strand_id
1 'polypeptide(L)' 'MKHVRFPVLIACCRRESPKLYQQNQDFSSQVANAQYKEYENEDHFTILTELTKEESIVYADFFNFLYSI' A
#
# COMPACT_ATOMS: atom_id res chain seq x y z
N MET A 1 15.29 13.66 -4.42
CA MET A 1 14.76 12.33 -4.04
C MET A 1 15.49 11.85 -2.81
N LYS A 2 14.76 11.56 -1.72
CA LYS A 2 15.36 10.90 -0.55
C LYS A 2 15.38 9.41 -0.87
N HIS A 3 16.56 8.86 -1.20
CA HIS A 3 16.69 7.40 -1.25
C HIS A 3 16.39 6.85 0.14
N VAL A 4 15.22 6.22 0.28
CA VAL A 4 14.86 5.51 1.50
C VAL A 4 15.69 4.23 1.51
N ARG A 5 16.46 4.03 2.58
CA ARG A 5 17.42 2.91 2.70
C ARG A 5 16.79 1.57 3.08
N PHE A 6 15.47 1.53 3.22
CA PHE A 6 14.70 0.34 3.55
C PHE A 6 13.59 0.12 2.53
N PRO A 7 13.16 -1.14 2.30
CA PRO A 7 12.02 -1.45 1.45
C PRO A 7 10.74 -0.77 1.96
N VAL A 8 9.92 -0.27 1.03
CA VAL A 8 8.66 0.41 1.35
C VAL A 8 7.55 -0.20 0.52
N LEU A 9 6.46 -0.59 1.17
CA LEU A 9 5.17 -0.89 0.53
C LEU A 9 4.21 0.27 0.81
N ILE A 10 3.64 0.85 -0.23
CA ILE A 10 2.59 1.87 -0.14
C ILE A 10 1.28 1.20 -0.53
N ALA A 11 0.42 0.99 0.46
CA ALA A 11 -0.91 0.44 0.30
C ALA A 11 -1.94 1.58 0.22
N CYS A 12 -2.43 1.87 -0.99
CA CYS A 12 -3.33 2.97 -1.28
C CYS A 12 -4.76 2.46 -1.50
N CYS A 13 -5.75 3.07 -0.86
CA CYS A 13 -7.14 2.65 -0.94
C CYS A 13 -7.94 3.64 -1.79
N ARG A 14 -8.57 3.21 -2.88
CA ARG A 14 -9.31 4.14 -3.77
C ARG A 14 -10.49 4.81 -3.07
N ARG A 15 -11.09 4.13 -2.08
CA ARG A 15 -12.28 4.61 -1.35
C ARG A 15 -11.94 5.26 -0.01
N GLU A 16 -10.67 5.58 0.25
CA GLU A 16 -10.29 6.35 1.42
C GLU A 16 -10.59 7.85 1.27
N SER A 17 -10.30 8.64 2.31
CA SER A 17 -10.46 10.08 2.20
C SER A 17 -9.57 10.65 1.08
N PRO A 18 -10.04 11.61 0.26
CA PRO A 18 -9.25 12.15 -0.85
C PRO A 18 -7.88 12.68 -0.44
N LYS A 19 -7.78 13.21 0.79
CA LYS A 19 -6.53 13.69 1.37
C LYS A 19 -5.51 12.57 1.53
N LEU A 20 -5.91 11.43 2.11
CA LEU A 20 -5.00 10.31 2.33
C LEU A 20 -4.60 9.65 0.99
N TYR A 21 -5.54 9.52 0.07
CA TYR A 21 -5.25 9.03 -1.29
C TYR A 21 -4.18 9.90 -1.98
N GLN A 22 -4.33 11.23 -1.94
CA GLN A 22 -3.35 12.15 -2.51
C GLN A 22 -1.99 12.04 -1.79
N GLN A 23 -1.98 11.90 -0.46
CA GLN A 23 -0.73 11.71 0.29
C GLN A 23 0.01 10.43 -0.13
N ASN A 24 -0.70 9.34 -0.39
CA ASN A 24 -0.11 8.09 -0.89
C ASN A 24 0.48 8.26 -2.30
N GLN A 25 -0.23 8.95 -3.19
CA GLN A 25 0.29 9.27 -4.53
C GLN A 25 1.52 10.20 -4.49
N ASP A 26 1.47 11.24 -3.66
CA ASP A 26 2.59 12.17 -3.51
C ASP A 26 3.81 11.45 -2.93
N PHE A 27 3.61 10.55 -1.97
CA PHE A 27 4.69 9.77 -1.37
C PHE A 27 5.29 8.76 -2.37
N SER A 28 4.47 8.11 -3.19
CA SER A 28 4.96 7.17 -4.22
C SER A 28 5.84 7.86 -5.27
N SER A 29 5.54 9.11 -5.62
CA SER A 29 6.38 9.91 -6.52
C SER A 29 7.74 10.29 -5.91
N GLN A 30 7.84 10.35 -4.58
CA GLN A 30 9.04 10.76 -3.86
C GLN A 30 9.98 9.60 -3.51
N VAL A 31 9.42 8.40 -3.35
CA VAL A 31 10.13 7.18 -2.96
C VAL A 31 10.25 6.23 -4.15
N ALA A 32 11.28 6.43 -4.96
CA ALA A 32 11.49 5.71 -6.22
C ALA A 32 11.55 4.18 -6.09
N ASN A 33 11.91 3.67 -4.91
CA ASN A 33 12.02 2.23 -4.62
C ASN A 33 10.82 1.66 -3.84
N ALA A 34 9.74 2.43 -3.70
CA ALA A 34 8.52 1.92 -3.08
C ALA A 34 7.77 0.98 -4.03
N GLN A 35 7.27 -0.14 -3.51
CA GLN A 35 6.24 -0.92 -4.17
C GLN A 35 4.90 -0.23 -3.90
N TYR A 36 4.26 0.27 -4.94
CA TYR A 36 2.95 0.91 -4.85
C TYR A 36 1.85 -0.08 -5.22
N LYS A 37 0.84 -0.22 -4.37
CA LYS A 37 -0.35 -1.04 -4.57
C LYS A 37 -1.59 -0.21 -4.34
N GLU A 38 -2.52 -0.28 -5.28
CA GLU A 38 -3.80 0.42 -5.19
C GLU A 38 -4.95 -0.58 -5.15
N TYR A 39 -5.83 -0.39 -4.18
CA TYR A 39 -6.96 -1.28 -3.92
C TYR A 39 -8.28 -0.55 -4.21
N GLU A 40 -8.91 -0.89 -5.34
CA GLU A 40 -10.11 -0.23 -5.87
C GLU A 40 -11.36 -0.36 -4.98
N ASN A 41 -11.44 -1.47 -4.23
CA ASN A 41 -12.61 -1.81 -3.42
C ASN A 41 -12.43 -1.49 -1.93
N GLU A 42 -11.21 -1.16 -1.51
CA GLU A 42 -10.88 -0.95 -0.12
C GLU A 42 -10.95 0.54 0.27
N ASP A 43 -11.31 0.76 1.52
CA ASP A 43 -11.29 2.03 2.24
C ASP A 43 -10.31 1.95 3.42
N HIS A 44 -10.36 2.95 4.30
CA HIS A 44 -9.47 3.06 5.45
C HIS A 44 -9.57 1.89 6.45
N PHE A 45 -10.71 1.22 6.53
CA PHE A 45 -10.98 0.17 7.53
C PHE A 45 -10.98 -1.23 6.91
N THR A 46 -11.58 -1.37 5.73
CA THR A 46 -11.73 -2.64 5.02
C THR A 46 -10.38 -3.25 4.66
N ILE A 47 -9.38 -2.45 4.29
CA ILE A 47 -8.02 -2.95 4.04
C ILE A 47 -7.41 -3.71 5.23
N LEU A 48 -7.70 -3.28 6.47
CA LEU A 48 -7.22 -3.97 7.67
C LEU A 48 -7.92 -5.30 7.89
N THR A 49 -9.18 -5.39 7.47
CA THR A 49 -9.96 -6.63 7.51
C THR A 49 -9.50 -7.59 6.42
N GLU A 50 -9.20 -7.09 5.24
CA GLU A 50 -8.66 -7.87 4.13
C GLU A 50 -7.25 -8.42 4.44
N LEU A 51 -6.43 -7.68 5.20
CA LEU A 51 -5.13 -8.15 5.64
C LEU A 51 -5.18 -9.40 6.54
N THR A 52 -6.33 -9.73 7.15
CA THR A 52 -6.48 -10.94 7.98
C THR A 52 -7.03 -12.15 7.21
N LYS A 53 -7.37 -11.98 5.94
CA LYS A 53 -7.95 -13.02 5.08
C LYS A 53 -6.90 -13.57 4.13
N GLU A 54 -6.52 -14.83 4.27
CA GLU A 54 -5.46 -15.45 3.45
C GLU A 54 -5.78 -15.45 1.95
N GLU A 55 -7.07 -15.45 1.60
CA GLU A 55 -7.57 -15.37 0.22
C GLU A 55 -7.55 -13.96 -0.38
N SER A 56 -7.29 -12.93 0.42
CA SER A 56 -7.32 -11.54 -0.04
C SER A 56 -6.08 -11.15 -0.83
N ILE A 57 -6.27 -10.30 -1.85
CA ILE A 57 -5.15 -9.69 -2.56
C ILE A 57 -4.29 -8.82 -1.65
N VAL A 58 -4.89 -8.16 -0.64
CA VAL A 58 -4.17 -7.34 0.35
C VAL A 58 -3.22 -8.21 1.17
N TYR A 59 -3.71 -9.36 1.65
CA TYR A 59 -2.90 -10.35 2.37
C TYR A 59 -1.74 -10.84 1.49
N ALA A 60 -2.06 -11.29 0.27
CA ALA A 60 -1.06 -11.82 -0.64
C ALA A 60 0.02 -10.79 -0.96
N ASP A 61 -0.35 -9.56 -1.29
CA ASP A 61 0.61 -8.49 -1.60
C ASP A 61 1.47 -8.12 -0.38
N PHE A 62 0.90 -8.07 0.82
CA PHE A 62 1.65 -7.79 2.05
C PHE A 62 2.70 -8.87 2.33
N PHE A 63 2.32 -10.15 2.31
CA PHE A 63 3.27 -11.23 2.58
C PHE A 63 4.28 -11.40 1.45
N ASN A 64 3.89 -11.23 0.18
CA ASN A 64 4.85 -11.22 -0.93
C ASN A 64 5.87 -10.10 -0.78
N PHE A 65 5.45 -8.91 -0.33
CA PHE A 65 6.38 -7.83 -0.01
C PHE A 65 7.34 -8.25 1.10
N LEU A 66 6.86 -8.82 2.21
CA LEU A 66 7.72 -9.29 3.30
C LEU A 66 8.72 -10.36 2.84
N TYR A 67 8.32 -11.29 1.99
CA TYR A 67 9.20 -12.33 1.44
C TYR A 67 10.20 -11.80 0.39
N SER A 68 9.99 -10.59 -0.14
CA SER A 68 10.90 -9.95 -1.10
C SER A 68 12.04 -9.16 -0.45
N ILE A 69 12.01 -9.00 0.88
CA ILE A 69 13.04 -8.32 1.70
C ILE A 69 14.10 -9.33 2.14
#